data_AF-A0A3N9MYS1-F1
#
_entry.id   AF-A0A3N9MYS1-F1
#
_cell.length_a   1.000
_cell.length_b   1.000
_cell.length_c   1.000
_cell.angle_alpha   90.00
_cell.angle_beta   90.00
_cell.angle_gamma   90.00
#
_symmetry.space_group_name_H-M   'P 1'
#
loop_
_entity.id
_entity.type
_entity.pdbx_description
1 polymer ?
#
loop_
_entity_poly.entity_id
_entity_poly.type
_entity_poly.pdbx_seq_one_letter_code
_entity_poly.pdbx_strand_id
1 'polypeptide(L)'
;MKSSVKVMLLLFLLIMISCTPGPNPMTDAANAEGDVAGFWLGIWHGFTLMFTFILSWFSDTISIYEIHNNGFWYNFGFLFGVMCFFGGSGGGACKKYKRK
;
A
#
# COMPACT_ATOMS: atom_id res chain seq x y z
N MET A 1 -9.94 29.59 23.28
CA MET A 1 -9.70 28.13 23.35
C MET A 1 -10.36 27.36 22.20
N LYS A 2 -11.70 27.34 22.06
CA LYS A 2 -12.38 26.59 20.98
C LYS A 2 -11.98 27.01 19.56
N SER A 3 -11.77 28.31 19.33
CA SER A 3 -11.33 28.83 18.01
C SER A 3 -9.90 28.41 17.68
N SER A 4 -8.99 28.48 18.68
CA SER A 4 -7.59 28.05 18.54
C SER A 4 -7.46 26.56 18.22
N VAL A 5 -8.31 25.70 18.83
CA VAL A 5 -8.35 24.27 18.52
C VAL A 5 -8.81 24.01 17.08
N LYS A 6 -9.83 24.74 16.59
CA LYS A 6 -10.27 24.63 15.19
C LYS A 6 -9.16 25.03 14.21
N VAL A 7 -8.42 26.10 14.52
CA VAL A 7 -7.27 26.54 13.70
C VAL A 7 -6.15 25.51 13.70
N MET A 8 -5.82 24.92 14.85
CA MET A 8 -4.79 23.87 14.94
C MET A 8 -5.17 22.60 14.17
N LEU A 9 -6.45 22.22 14.23
CA LEU A 9 -6.99 21.06 13.53
C LEU A 9 -7.04 21.27 12.01
N LEU A 10 -7.38 22.49 11.57
CA LEU A 10 -7.32 22.90 10.16
C LEU A 10 -5.88 22.88 9.63
N LEU A 11 -4.93 23.42 10.41
CA LEU A 11 -3.52 23.44 10.03
C LEU A 11 -2.93 22.03 9.93
N PHE A 12 -3.29 21.15 10.86
CA PHE A 12 -2.91 19.74 10.81
C PHE A 12 -3.47 19.03 9.57
N LEU A 13 -4.72 19.29 9.19
CA LEU A 13 -5.32 18.73 7.98
C LEU A 13 -4.61 19.22 6.70
N LEU A 14 -4.28 20.51 6.63
CA LEU A 14 -3.55 21.12 5.51
C LEU A 14 -2.16 20.49 5.33
N ILE A 15 -1.45 20.23 6.43
CA ILE A 15 -0.14 19.56 6.40
C ILE A 15 -0.27 18.12 5.90
N MET A 16 -1.31 17.39 6.34
CA MET A 16 -1.51 15.99 5.91
C MET A 16 -1.81 15.85 4.42
N ILE A 17 -2.61 16.76 3.84
CA ILE A 17 -2.95 16.73 2.41
C ILE A 17 -1.73 17.07 1.53
N SER A 18 -0.78 17.85 2.05
CA SER A 18 0.41 18.31 1.32
C SER A 18 1.45 17.21 1.06
N CYS A 19 1.32 16.04 1.69
CA CYS A 19 2.24 14.91 1.53
C CYS A 19 1.68 13.81 0.60
N THR A 20 0.73 14.16 -0.26
CA THR A 20 0.19 13.18 -1.23
C THR A 20 1.18 12.99 -2.38
N PRO A 21 1.53 11.74 -2.74
CA PRO A 21 2.35 11.49 -3.91
C PRO A 21 1.64 12.02 -5.17
N GLY A 22 2.43 12.55 -6.11
CA GLY A 22 1.92 13.02 -7.39
C GLY A 22 1.24 11.91 -8.20
N PRO A 23 0.43 12.27 -9.21
CA PRO A 23 -0.23 11.30 -10.06
C PRO A 23 0.81 10.43 -10.79
N ASN A 24 0.51 9.14 -10.95
CA ASN A 24 1.33 8.25 -11.75
C ASN A 24 1.01 8.49 -13.24
N PRO A 25 1.93 9.03 -14.06
CA PRO A 25 1.66 9.28 -15.47
C PRO A 25 1.52 7.98 -16.29
N MET A 26 1.95 6.84 -15.74
CA MET A 26 1.92 5.53 -16.38
C MET A 26 0.71 4.69 -15.97
N THR A 27 -0.26 5.27 -15.27
CA THR A 27 -1.51 4.58 -14.93
C THR A 27 -2.26 4.25 -16.22
N ASP A 28 -2.74 3.01 -16.35
CA ASP A 28 -3.37 2.44 -17.55
C ASP A 28 -2.48 2.41 -18.81
N ALA A 29 -1.20 2.81 -18.70
CA ALA A 29 -0.22 2.63 -19.75
C ALA A 29 0.33 1.20 -19.68
N ALA A 30 0.35 0.51 -20.82
CA ALA A 30 0.95 -0.81 -20.92
C ALA A 30 2.48 -0.75 -20.73
N ASN A 31 3.04 -1.79 -20.12
CA ASN A 31 4.47 -1.98 -20.01
C ASN A 31 5.08 -2.36 -21.39
N ALA A 32 6.38 -2.67 -21.41
CA ALA A 32 7.09 -3.08 -22.63
C ALA A 32 6.53 -4.36 -23.28
N GLU A 33 5.79 -5.17 -22.53
CA GLU A 33 5.18 -6.43 -22.98
C GLU A 33 3.70 -6.27 -23.41
N GLY A 34 3.13 -5.06 -23.26
CA GLY A 34 1.73 -4.79 -23.58
C GLY A 34 0.76 -5.04 -22.42
N ASP A 35 1.27 -5.34 -21.22
CA ASP A 35 0.48 -5.69 -20.05
C ASP A 35 0.29 -4.50 -19.09
N VAL A 36 -0.86 -4.48 -18.41
CA VAL A 36 -1.18 -3.54 -17.33
C VAL A 36 -1.50 -4.33 -16.08
N ALA A 37 -0.80 -4.06 -14.98
CA ALA A 37 -1.03 -4.77 -13.73
C ALA A 37 -2.40 -4.44 -13.14
N GLY A 38 -3.21 -5.49 -12.94
CA GLY A 38 -4.52 -5.41 -12.32
C GLY A 38 -4.57 -5.95 -10.89
N PHE A 39 -5.78 -6.22 -10.40
CA PHE A 39 -6.03 -6.67 -9.02
C PHE A 39 -5.20 -7.89 -8.60
N TRP A 40 -5.16 -8.95 -9.41
CA TRP A 40 -4.48 -10.21 -9.08
C TRP A 40 -2.96 -10.05 -8.98
N LEU A 41 -2.37 -9.27 -9.89
CA LEU A 41 -0.95 -8.91 -9.82
C LEU A 41 -0.67 -8.03 -8.61
N GLY A 42 -1.61 -7.15 -8.25
CA GLY A 42 -1.57 -6.40 -7.00
C GLY A 42 -1.41 -7.33 -5.80
N ILE A 43 -2.28 -8.34 -5.64
CA ILE A 43 -2.17 -9.31 -4.53
C ILE A 43 -0.80 -9.98 -4.50
N TRP A 44 -0.33 -10.45 -5.65
CA TRP A 44 0.97 -11.12 -5.75
C TRP A 44 2.11 -10.19 -5.32
N HIS A 45 2.19 -8.99 -5.89
CA HIS A 45 3.23 -8.00 -5.56
C HIS A 45 3.20 -7.62 -4.08
N GLY A 46 2.01 -7.38 -3.53
CA GLY A 46 1.83 -7.06 -2.11
C GLY A 46 2.24 -8.22 -1.19
N PHE A 47 1.93 -9.46 -1.55
CA PHE A 47 2.34 -10.64 -0.79
C PHE A 47 3.87 -10.82 -0.80
N THR A 48 4.52 -10.55 -1.93
CA THR A 48 5.98 -10.66 -2.07
C THR A 48 6.75 -9.43 -1.59
N LEU A 49 6.08 -8.41 -1.04
CA LEU A 49 6.67 -7.10 -0.68
C LEU A 49 7.96 -7.22 0.14
N MET A 50 8.00 -8.12 1.14
CA MET A 50 9.19 -8.26 1.97
C MET A 50 10.40 -8.75 1.17
N PHE A 51 10.17 -9.70 0.26
CA PHE A 51 11.23 -10.24 -0.59
C PHE A 51 11.68 -9.19 -1.62
N THR A 52 10.75 -8.50 -2.29
CA THR A 52 11.09 -7.48 -3.28
C THR A 52 11.78 -6.27 -2.64
N PHE A 53 11.43 -5.90 -1.42
CA PHE A 53 12.14 -4.88 -0.65
C PHE A 53 13.61 -5.25 -0.38
N ILE A 54 13.88 -6.48 0.05
CA ILE A 54 15.25 -6.96 0.29
C ILE A 54 16.04 -7.00 -1.03
N LEU A 55 15.43 -7.50 -2.10
CA LEU A 55 16.06 -7.60 -3.41
C LEU A 55 16.35 -6.23 -4.04
N SER A 56 15.52 -5.23 -3.78
CA SER A 56 15.70 -3.85 -4.26
C SER A 56 17.01 -3.22 -3.77
N TRP A 57 17.59 -3.69 -2.65
CA TRP A 57 18.91 -3.22 -2.21
C TRP A 57 20.05 -3.72 -3.12
N PHE A 58 19.86 -4.86 -3.78
CA PHE A 58 20.87 -5.47 -4.64
C PHE A 58 20.66 -5.18 -6.12
N SER A 59 19.52 -4.60 -6.50
CA SER A 59 19.22 -4.27 -7.89
C SER A 59 18.30 -3.07 -8.02
N ASP A 60 18.77 -2.06 -8.76
CA ASP A 60 17.98 -0.88 -9.11
C ASP A 60 16.85 -1.17 -10.12
N THR A 61 16.83 -2.37 -10.71
CA THR A 61 15.79 -2.79 -11.66
C THR A 61 14.54 -3.33 -10.98
N ILE A 62 14.62 -3.68 -9.69
CA ILE A 62 13.53 -4.32 -8.96
C ILE A 62 12.75 -3.26 -8.17
N SER A 63 11.59 -2.91 -8.70
CA SER A 63 10.62 -2.06 -8.00
C SER A 63 9.68 -2.89 -7.15
N ILE A 64 9.39 -2.40 -5.94
CA ILE A 64 8.43 -3.05 -5.01
C ILE A 64 7.00 -2.97 -5.57
N TYR A 65 6.73 -1.95 -6.38
CA TYR A 65 5.42 -1.60 -6.88
C TYR A 65 5.46 -1.44 -8.40
N GLU A 66 4.46 -1.98 -9.10
CA GLU A 66 4.35 -1.86 -10.55
C GLU A 66 3.88 -0.46 -10.95
N ILE A 67 4.64 0.17 -11.85
CA ILE A 67 4.38 1.52 -12.34
C ILE A 67 3.27 1.49 -13.41
N HIS A 68 3.20 0.41 -14.21
CA HIS A 68 2.21 0.20 -15.26
C HIS A 68 1.01 -0.57 -14.69
N ASN A 69 0.10 0.13 -14.01
CA ASN A 69 -1.04 -0.50 -13.34
C ASN A 69 -2.37 0.20 -13.62
N ASN A 70 -3.48 -0.47 -13.32
CA ASN A 70 -4.84 0.04 -13.56
C ASN A 70 -5.41 0.90 -12.40
N GLY A 71 -4.53 1.48 -11.58
CA GLY A 71 -4.85 2.36 -10.48
C GLY A 71 -5.51 1.65 -9.31
N PHE A 72 -6.80 1.88 -9.11
CA PHE A 72 -7.51 1.51 -7.88
C PHE A 72 -7.50 0.01 -7.61
N TRP A 73 -7.76 -0.82 -8.63
CA TRP A 73 -7.86 -2.26 -8.46
C TRP A 73 -6.52 -2.90 -8.11
N TYR A 74 -5.44 -2.50 -8.79
CA TYR A 74 -4.09 -2.91 -8.44
C TYR A 74 -3.73 -2.49 -7.01
N ASN A 75 -3.98 -1.23 -6.64
CA ASN A 75 -3.74 -0.73 -5.28
C ASN A 75 -4.48 -1.52 -4.20
N PHE A 76 -5.75 -1.83 -4.45
CA PHE A 76 -6.57 -2.61 -3.53
C PHE A 76 -6.02 -4.04 -3.39
N GLY A 77 -5.64 -4.68 -4.50
CA GLY A 77 -4.99 -5.99 -4.49
C GLY A 77 -3.66 -5.97 -3.74
N PHE A 78 -2.82 -4.96 -3.98
CA PHE A 78 -1.54 -4.77 -3.32
C PHE A 78 -1.70 -4.66 -1.79
N LEU A 79 -2.60 -3.80 -1.35
CA LEU A 79 -2.90 -3.65 0.07
C LEU A 79 -3.37 -4.98 0.69
N PHE A 80 -4.24 -5.70 0.00
CA PHE A 80 -4.73 -7.01 0.44
C PHE A 80 -3.59 -8.04 0.55
N GLY A 81 -2.70 -8.11 -0.45
CA GLY A 81 -1.52 -8.98 -0.41
C GLY A 81 -0.61 -8.70 0.78
N VAL A 82 -0.35 -7.42 1.07
CA VAL A 82 0.42 -6.98 2.25
C VAL A 82 -0.26 -7.41 3.54
N MET A 83 -1.58 -7.20 3.65
CA MET A 83 -2.37 -7.62 4.82
C MET A 83 -2.33 -9.15 5.01
N CYS A 84 -2.34 -9.94 3.93
CA CYS A 84 -2.23 -11.39 4.03
C CYS A 84 -0.86 -11.83 4.54
N PHE A 85 0.22 -11.20 4.09
CA PHE A 85 1.59 -11.57 4.47
C PHE A 85 1.97 -11.09 5.87
N PHE A 86 1.69 -9.82 6.20
CA PHE A 86 2.07 -9.19 7.47
C PHE A 86 0.98 -9.23 8.54
N GLY A 87 -0.30 -9.27 8.13
CA GLY A 87 -1.43 -9.02 9.02
C GLY A 87 -1.85 -10.21 9.88
N GLY A 88 -1.29 -11.41 9.69
CA GLY A 88 -1.57 -12.60 10.50
C GLY A 88 -3.04 -13.05 10.42
N SER A 89 -3.28 -14.27 9.94
CA SER A 89 -4.59 -14.93 10.09
C SER A 89 -5.13 -14.70 11.52
N GLY A 90 -6.39 -14.29 11.69
CA GLY A 90 -7.01 -13.76 12.92
C GLY A 90 -6.97 -14.61 14.22
N GLY A 91 -6.04 -15.54 14.37
CA GLY A 91 -5.81 -16.36 15.55
C GLY A 91 -5.39 -15.60 16.82
N GLY A 92 -5.00 -14.31 16.71
CA GLY A 92 -4.74 -13.45 17.88
C GLY A 92 -6.00 -13.08 18.68
N ALA A 93 -7.19 -13.12 18.06
CA ALA A 93 -8.45 -12.77 18.73
C ALA A 93 -8.97 -13.87 19.67
N CYS A 94 -8.41 -15.09 19.62
CA CYS A 94 -8.82 -16.22 20.45
C CYS A 94 -7.93 -16.42 21.68
N LYS A 95 -7.50 -15.37 22.37
CA LYS A 95 -6.95 -15.54 23.73
C LYS A 95 -8.12 -15.69 24.72
N LYS A 96 -8.73 -16.88 24.75
CA LYS A 96 -9.73 -17.25 25.77
C LYS A 96 -9.12 -16.97 27.15
N TYR A 97 -9.74 -16.05 27.87
CA TYR A 97 -9.45 -15.76 29.27
C TYR A 97 -9.65 -17.06 30.08
N LYS A 98 -8.56 -17.78 30.39
CA LYS A 98 -8.61 -18.76 31.49
C LYS A 98 -8.63 -17.97 32.79
N ARG A 99 -9.83 -17.72 33.31
CA ARG A 99 -10.01 -17.39 34.73
C ARG A 99 -9.59 -18.63 35.52
N LYS A 100 -8.58 -18.48 36.39
CA LYS A 100 -8.29 -19.37 37.50
C LYS A 100 -8.58 -18.59 38.78
#